data_AF-A0AAU5X7Z6-F1
#
_entry.id   AF-A0AAU5X7Z6-F1
#
_cell.length_a   1.000
_cell.length_b   1.000
_cell.length_c   1.000
_cell.angle_alpha   90.00
_cell.angle_beta   90.00
_cell.angle_gamma   90.00
#
_symmetry.space_group_name_H-M   'P 1'
#
loop_
_entity.id
_entity.type
_entity.pdbx_description
1 polymer ?
#
loop_
_entity_poly.entity_id
_entity_poly.type
_entity_poly.pdbx_seq_one_letter_code
_entity_poly.pdbx_strand_id
1 'polypeptide(L)'
;MEITWLGAGDEDRYREIRLRALADAPEAFASTYEDEKAFSPEVWTARLTGDRSVNLLAVEDGATLGMTSALVEDGGVAHIVGMWVAPEARGRGVGRYLIETVADWARDQGLRELALWVAEPNAPARALYERCGFHPSGERQPLPSDTSIMERRLVREVGRGLLADRSPLPDGLDARLAEQLTFVIEIDRLKAIVRQSPLAAAPRRENDAEHSWHLAMMVLLLAEYSDEPIDVGHTLRLVLVHDLVEIYAGDTPLYDTAAGVDQREREVAAAEKLFALLPDDQAGHLRALWDEFEDRRTPEARFAKAMDRFQPILLNWMARGGTWQTFDVTADDVRARKAVIGDGSAALWKAARQLIDEGQRRGWVR
;
A
#
# COMPACT_ATOMS: atom_id res chain seq x y z
N MET A 1 -26.31 -8.05 18.80
CA MET A 1 -25.57 -6.77 18.67
C MET A 1 -25.51 -6.32 17.21
N GLU A 2 -25.87 -5.07 16.94
CA GLU A 2 -25.88 -4.44 15.61
C GLU A 2 -25.20 -3.06 15.66
N ILE A 3 -24.78 -2.53 14.50
CA ILE A 3 -24.27 -1.16 14.37
C ILE A 3 -25.38 -0.21 13.94
N THR A 4 -25.54 0.88 14.69
CA THR A 4 -26.30 2.06 14.24
C THR A 4 -25.33 3.12 13.76
N TRP A 5 -25.53 3.60 12.53
CA TRP A 5 -24.82 4.73 11.95
C TRP A 5 -25.59 6.01 12.28
N LEU A 6 -24.95 6.97 12.91
CA LEU A 6 -25.59 8.21 13.33
C LEU A 6 -25.43 9.30 12.28
N GLY A 7 -26.50 10.05 12.05
CA GLY A 7 -26.51 11.21 11.16
C GLY A 7 -27.35 12.37 11.72
N ALA A 8 -27.82 13.24 10.83
CA ALA A 8 -28.72 14.33 11.21
C ALA A 8 -30.00 13.78 11.85
N GLY A 9 -30.36 14.28 13.04
CA GLY A 9 -31.51 13.82 13.82
C GLY A 9 -31.18 12.85 14.96
N ASP A 10 -29.93 12.39 15.06
CA ASP A 10 -29.47 11.50 16.15
C ASP A 10 -28.73 12.23 17.30
N GLU A 11 -28.77 13.58 17.33
CA GLU A 11 -27.94 14.41 18.22
C GLU A 11 -28.16 14.09 19.69
N ASP A 12 -29.41 13.95 20.12
CA ASP A 12 -29.75 13.68 21.52
C ASP A 12 -29.21 12.30 21.95
N ARG A 13 -29.32 11.31 21.07
CA ARG A 13 -28.83 9.95 21.31
C ARG A 13 -27.31 9.92 21.39
N TYR A 14 -26.61 10.62 20.48
CA TYR A 14 -25.16 10.75 20.52
C TYR A 14 -24.69 11.49 21.77
N ARG A 15 -25.36 12.60 22.12
CA ARG A 15 -25.06 13.40 23.31
C ARG A 15 -25.19 12.59 24.58
N GLU A 16 -26.28 11.83 24.75
CA GLU A 16 -26.52 11.01 25.93
C GLU A 16 -25.36 10.02 26.17
N ILE A 17 -25.03 9.24 25.14
CA ILE A 17 -23.97 8.23 25.26
C ILE A 17 -22.59 8.86 25.41
N ARG A 18 -22.35 10.00 24.75
CA ARG A 18 -21.09 10.74 24.83
C ARG A 18 -20.83 11.28 26.23
N LEU A 19 -21.85 11.88 26.85
CA LEU A 19 -21.77 12.38 28.22
C LEU A 19 -21.63 11.24 29.23
N ARG A 20 -22.29 10.09 28.98
CA ARG A 20 -22.10 8.90 29.80
C ARG A 20 -20.65 8.40 29.76
N ALA A 21 -20.05 8.35 28.58
CA ALA A 21 -18.66 7.92 28.43
C ALA A 21 -17.67 8.85 29.17
N LEU A 22 -17.86 10.16 29.07
CA LEU A 22 -17.04 11.16 29.76
C LEU A 22 -17.15 11.06 31.29
N ALA A 23 -18.32 10.73 31.81
CA ALA A 23 -18.53 10.52 33.24
C ALA A 23 -17.89 9.21 33.74
N ASP A 24 -17.88 8.17 32.90
CA ASP A 24 -17.37 6.85 33.25
C ASP A 24 -15.83 6.73 33.16
N ALA A 25 -15.22 7.38 32.16
CA ALA A 25 -13.77 7.27 31.89
C ALA A 25 -13.17 8.63 31.45
N PRO A 26 -13.17 9.65 32.33
CA PRO A 26 -12.69 11.00 31.98
C PRO A 26 -11.23 11.03 31.51
N GLU A 27 -10.38 10.14 32.03
CA GLU A 27 -8.97 10.01 31.69
C GLU A 27 -8.71 9.47 30.27
N ALA A 28 -9.75 9.00 29.57
CA ALA A 28 -9.65 8.41 28.24
C ALA A 28 -10.00 9.38 27.10
N PHE A 29 -10.42 10.62 27.41
CA PHE A 29 -10.90 11.57 26.41
C PHE A 29 -10.19 12.92 26.50
N ALA A 30 -9.96 13.53 25.33
CA ALA A 30 -9.35 14.85 25.21
C ALA A 30 -10.24 16.02 25.66
N SER A 31 -11.49 15.77 26.06
CA SER A 31 -12.44 16.79 26.56
C SER A 31 -13.08 16.31 27.85
N THR A 32 -13.59 17.24 28.67
CA THR A 32 -14.22 16.91 29.95
C THR A 32 -15.74 16.83 29.84
N TYR A 33 -16.38 16.17 30.80
CA TYR A 33 -17.85 16.13 30.91
C TYR A 33 -18.46 17.53 30.99
N GLU A 34 -17.89 18.42 31.81
CA GLU A 34 -18.42 19.78 32.00
C GLU A 34 -18.31 20.62 30.73
N ASP A 35 -17.21 20.48 29.98
CA ASP A 35 -17.03 21.17 28.70
C ASP A 35 -18.06 20.70 27.66
N GLU A 36 -18.17 19.39 27.43
CA GLU A 36 -19.07 18.88 26.39
C GLU A 36 -20.55 19.05 26.78
N LYS A 37 -20.89 18.99 28.08
CA LYS A 37 -22.25 19.25 28.55
C LYS A 37 -22.73 20.66 28.21
N ALA A 38 -21.81 21.62 28.21
CA ALA A 38 -22.07 23.03 27.89
C ALA A 38 -22.15 23.32 26.38
N PHE A 39 -21.86 22.34 25.51
CA PHE A 39 -21.98 22.52 24.07
C PHE A 39 -23.42 22.84 23.64
N SER A 40 -23.52 23.76 22.69
CA SER A 40 -24.79 24.14 22.08
C SER A 40 -25.30 23.04 21.14
N PRO A 41 -26.60 23.02 20.81
CA PRO A 41 -27.16 22.07 19.84
C PRO A 41 -26.42 22.07 18.50
N GLU A 42 -25.96 23.24 18.03
CA GLU A 42 -25.25 23.39 16.76
C GLU A 42 -23.92 22.63 16.73
N VAL A 43 -23.22 22.55 17.88
CA VAL A 43 -21.98 21.78 18.00
C VAL A 43 -22.26 20.28 17.92
N TRP A 44 -23.36 19.81 18.50
CA TRP A 44 -23.77 18.41 18.43
C TRP A 44 -24.17 18.00 17.01
N THR A 45 -24.94 18.85 16.32
CA THR A 45 -25.27 18.64 14.90
C THR A 45 -23.99 18.61 14.04
N ALA A 46 -23.09 19.58 14.21
CA ALA A 46 -21.85 19.65 13.42
C ALA A 46 -20.97 18.39 13.55
N ARG A 47 -21.00 17.70 14.70
CA ARG A 47 -20.29 16.43 14.92
C ARG A 47 -20.89 15.25 14.15
N LEU A 48 -22.17 15.31 13.79
CA LEU A 48 -22.87 14.24 13.07
C LEU A 48 -23.04 14.51 11.57
N THR A 49 -22.89 15.75 11.11
CA THR A 49 -23.15 16.15 9.72
C THR A 49 -21.88 16.36 8.88
N GLY A 50 -20.71 15.93 9.34
CA GLY A 50 -19.46 16.13 8.62
C GLY A 50 -19.24 15.09 7.50
N ASP A 51 -19.05 15.55 6.26
CA ASP A 51 -18.79 14.70 5.07
C ASP A 51 -17.50 13.86 5.18
N ARG A 52 -16.60 14.23 6.09
CA ARG A 52 -15.32 13.54 6.37
C ARG A 52 -15.34 12.82 7.71
N SER A 53 -16.49 12.31 8.14
CA SER A 53 -16.62 11.63 9.43
C SER A 53 -17.63 10.50 9.43
N VAL A 54 -17.50 9.59 10.38
CA VAL A 54 -18.49 8.57 10.69
C VAL A 54 -18.70 8.48 12.20
N ASN A 55 -19.93 8.24 12.62
CA ASN A 55 -20.33 8.10 14.03
C ASN A 55 -21.14 6.82 14.19
N LEU A 56 -20.71 5.92 15.08
CA LEU A 56 -21.26 4.57 15.24
C LEU A 56 -21.65 4.29 16.67
N LEU A 57 -22.77 3.58 16.85
CA LEU A 57 -23.17 2.95 18.11
C LEU A 57 -23.26 1.44 17.94
N ALA A 58 -22.78 0.68 18.92
CA ALA A 58 -23.08 -0.73 19.05
C ALA A 58 -24.31 -0.90 19.94
N VAL A 59 -25.35 -1.56 19.44
CA VAL A 59 -26.67 -1.64 20.09
C VAL A 59 -27.12 -3.10 20.21
N GLU A 60 -27.73 -3.46 21.33
CA GLU A 60 -28.35 -4.77 21.53
C GLU A 60 -29.60 -4.62 22.38
N ASP A 61 -30.71 -5.20 21.93
CA ASP A 61 -32.02 -5.14 22.62
C ASP A 61 -32.45 -3.70 22.99
N GLY A 62 -32.12 -2.73 22.13
CA GLY A 62 -32.39 -1.30 22.33
C GLY A 62 -31.41 -0.57 23.26
N ALA A 63 -30.49 -1.26 23.91
CA ALA A 63 -29.46 -0.66 24.76
C ALA A 63 -28.18 -0.35 23.97
N THR A 64 -27.64 0.86 24.15
CA THR A 64 -26.35 1.25 23.57
C THR A 64 -25.20 0.68 24.41
N LEU A 65 -24.44 -0.24 23.83
CA LEU A 65 -23.34 -0.95 24.48
C LEU A 65 -21.97 -0.28 24.29
N GLY A 66 -21.83 0.57 23.26
CA GLY A 66 -20.59 1.27 22.97
C GLY A 66 -20.74 2.28 21.84
N MET A 67 -19.73 3.11 21.66
CA MET A 67 -19.68 4.14 20.64
C MET A 67 -18.26 4.30 20.10
N THR A 68 -18.14 4.73 18.85
CA THR A 68 -16.91 5.27 18.29
C THR A 68 -17.23 6.23 17.16
N SER A 69 -16.31 7.14 16.88
CA SER A 69 -16.33 7.95 15.67
C SER A 69 -15.01 7.81 14.93
N ALA A 70 -14.98 8.16 13.64
CA ALA A 70 -13.73 8.37 12.92
C ALA A 70 -13.80 9.60 12.02
N LEU A 71 -12.67 10.30 11.90
CA LEU A 71 -12.51 11.53 11.14
C LEU A 71 -11.46 11.32 10.06
N VAL A 72 -11.76 11.68 8.81
CA VAL A 72 -10.79 11.57 7.71
C VAL A 72 -9.82 12.74 7.77
N GLU A 73 -8.56 12.47 8.07
CA GLU A 73 -7.44 13.40 7.99
C GLU A 73 -6.83 13.42 6.58
N ASP A 74 -6.04 14.45 6.28
CA ASP A 74 -5.31 14.51 5.01
C ASP A 74 -4.26 13.39 4.95
N GLY A 75 -3.86 13.00 3.74
CA GLY A 75 -2.93 11.89 3.54
C GLY A 75 -3.58 10.50 3.50
N GLY A 76 -4.90 10.40 3.64
CA GLY A 76 -5.65 9.15 3.53
C GLY A 76 -5.68 8.35 4.84
N VAL A 77 -5.71 9.05 5.97
CA VAL A 77 -5.77 8.47 7.32
C VAL A 77 -7.17 8.71 7.90
N ALA A 78 -7.75 7.72 8.56
CA ALA A 78 -8.93 7.90 9.41
C ALA A 78 -8.55 7.86 10.89
N HIS A 79 -8.84 8.93 11.62
CA HIS A 79 -8.56 9.03 13.04
C HIS A 79 -9.76 8.56 13.87
N ILE A 80 -9.61 7.44 14.59
CA ILE A 80 -10.62 6.91 15.52
C ILE A 80 -10.63 7.76 16.79
N VAL A 81 -11.79 8.30 17.12
CA VAL A 81 -12.00 9.13 18.32
C VAL A 81 -13.26 8.69 19.07
N GLY A 82 -13.33 9.04 20.36
CA GLY A 82 -14.53 8.81 21.16
C GLY A 82 -14.85 7.34 21.44
N MET A 83 -13.91 6.42 21.23
CA MET A 83 -14.09 5.00 21.51
C MET A 83 -14.47 4.75 22.97
N TRP A 84 -15.60 4.08 23.21
CA TRP A 84 -16.05 3.69 24.54
C TRP A 84 -16.93 2.46 24.51
N VAL A 85 -16.83 1.64 25.55
CA VAL A 85 -17.71 0.48 25.78
C VAL A 85 -18.26 0.57 27.19
N ALA A 86 -19.58 0.41 27.30
CA ALA A 86 -20.30 0.44 28.57
C ALA A 86 -19.69 -0.58 29.55
N PRO A 87 -19.51 -0.22 30.84
CA PRO A 87 -18.90 -1.10 31.84
C PRO A 87 -19.47 -2.53 31.84
N GLU A 88 -20.80 -2.63 31.79
CA GLU A 88 -21.56 -3.88 31.75
C GLU A 88 -21.39 -4.69 30.45
N ALA A 89 -20.83 -4.09 29.39
CA ALA A 89 -20.63 -4.73 28.09
C ALA A 89 -19.14 -5.04 27.78
N ARG A 90 -18.21 -4.69 28.68
CA ARG A 90 -16.77 -4.94 28.50
C ARG A 90 -16.46 -6.44 28.47
N GLY A 91 -15.42 -6.82 27.73
CA GLY A 91 -15.02 -8.22 27.57
C GLY A 91 -15.88 -9.04 26.60
N ARG A 92 -16.97 -8.47 26.05
CA ARG A 92 -17.89 -9.16 25.12
C ARG A 92 -17.55 -8.97 23.63
N GLY A 93 -16.42 -8.33 23.32
CA GLY A 93 -16.00 -8.08 21.93
C GLY A 93 -16.56 -6.80 21.27
N VAL A 94 -17.38 -6.00 21.98
CA VAL A 94 -18.00 -4.76 21.45
C VAL A 94 -16.97 -3.80 20.85
N GLY A 95 -15.87 -3.52 21.57
CA GLY A 95 -14.83 -2.60 21.09
C GLY A 95 -14.15 -3.09 19.81
N ARG A 96 -13.90 -4.40 19.69
CA ARG A 96 -13.36 -4.98 18.45
C ARG A 96 -14.35 -4.79 17.31
N TYR A 97 -15.64 -5.06 17.55
CA TYR A 97 -16.67 -4.93 16.52
C TYR A 97 -16.74 -3.50 15.97
N LEU A 98 -16.70 -2.48 16.84
CA LEU A 98 -16.64 -1.07 16.45
C LEU A 98 -15.37 -0.75 15.63
N ILE A 99 -14.20 -1.22 16.06
CA ILE A 99 -12.93 -0.99 15.34
C ILE A 99 -12.97 -1.60 13.93
N GLU A 100 -13.39 -2.86 13.81
CA GLU A 100 -13.45 -3.51 12.49
C GLU A 100 -14.48 -2.84 11.57
N THR A 101 -15.63 -2.39 12.11
CA THR A 101 -16.60 -1.64 11.29
C THR A 101 -16.02 -0.31 10.78
N VAL A 102 -15.23 0.39 11.60
CA VAL A 102 -14.54 1.61 11.14
C VAL A 102 -13.45 1.27 10.11
N ALA A 103 -12.74 0.15 10.27
CA ALA A 103 -11.75 -0.29 9.30
C ALA A 103 -12.38 -0.63 7.94
N ASP A 104 -13.54 -1.27 7.93
CA ASP A 104 -14.30 -1.55 6.71
C ASP A 104 -14.77 -0.25 6.05
N TRP A 105 -15.35 0.67 6.82
CA TRP A 105 -15.71 2.01 6.32
C TRP A 105 -14.50 2.74 5.73
N ALA A 106 -13.36 2.75 6.42
CA ALA A 106 -12.15 3.42 5.95
C ALA A 106 -11.64 2.79 4.63
N ARG A 107 -11.76 1.47 4.48
CA ARG A 107 -11.41 0.75 3.25
C ARG A 107 -12.32 1.15 2.09
N ASP A 108 -13.63 1.26 2.34
CA ASP A 108 -14.63 1.68 1.35
C ASP A 108 -14.39 3.13 0.89
N GLN A 109 -13.91 3.99 1.79
CA GLN A 109 -13.49 5.36 1.48
C GLN A 109 -12.12 5.43 0.78
N GLY A 110 -11.43 4.31 0.57
CA GLY A 110 -10.11 4.27 -0.06
C GLY A 110 -8.97 4.83 0.80
N LEU A 111 -9.18 4.89 2.12
CA LEU A 111 -8.18 5.29 3.10
C LEU A 111 -7.17 4.15 3.30
N ARG A 112 -5.96 4.50 3.75
CA ARG A 112 -4.83 3.57 3.85
C ARG A 112 -4.48 3.19 5.28
N GLU A 113 -4.84 4.04 6.24
CA GLU A 113 -4.42 3.91 7.63
C GLU A 113 -5.56 4.34 8.56
N LEU A 114 -5.69 3.63 9.68
CA LEU A 114 -6.38 4.10 10.87
C LEU A 114 -5.35 4.58 11.89
N ALA A 115 -5.66 5.69 12.55
CA ALA A 115 -4.88 6.21 13.65
C ALA A 115 -5.76 6.46 14.87
N LEU A 116 -5.16 6.42 16.06
CA LEU A 116 -5.82 6.86 17.29
C LEU A 116 -4.80 7.29 18.32
N TRP A 117 -5.22 8.17 19.23
CA TRP A 117 -4.52 8.43 20.48
C TRP A 117 -5.10 7.60 21.62
N VAL A 118 -4.23 7.07 22.45
CA VAL A 118 -4.62 6.33 23.66
C VAL A 118 -3.76 6.75 24.84
N ALA A 119 -4.42 7.10 25.95
CA ALA A 119 -3.77 7.38 27.23
C ALA A 119 -2.88 6.21 27.66
N GLU A 120 -1.62 6.48 27.97
CA GLU A 120 -0.66 5.44 28.37
C GLU A 120 -1.05 4.66 29.63
N PRO A 121 -1.75 5.23 30.62
CA PRO A 121 -2.30 4.45 31.74
C PRO A 121 -3.42 3.47 31.34
N ASN A 122 -4.07 3.66 30.19
CA ASN A 122 -5.22 2.85 29.76
C ASN A 122 -4.79 1.50 29.14
N ALA A 123 -4.26 0.62 29.98
CA ALA A 123 -3.80 -0.71 29.59
C ALA A 123 -4.88 -1.57 28.89
N PRO A 124 -6.16 -1.57 29.33
CA PRO A 124 -7.21 -2.34 28.65
C PRO A 124 -7.45 -1.89 27.19
N ALA A 125 -7.49 -0.57 26.93
CA ALA A 125 -7.69 -0.04 25.59
C ALA A 125 -6.49 -0.36 24.68
N ARG A 126 -5.25 -0.16 25.17
CA ARG A 126 -4.04 -0.51 24.40
C ARG A 126 -4.03 -1.98 23.98
N ALA A 127 -4.34 -2.88 24.92
CA ALA A 127 -4.38 -4.31 24.62
C ALA A 127 -5.49 -4.67 23.61
N LEU A 128 -6.61 -3.94 23.60
CA LEU A 128 -7.63 -4.08 22.55
C LEU A 128 -7.08 -3.64 21.18
N TYR A 129 -6.49 -2.45 21.10
CA TYR A 129 -5.97 -1.91 19.85
C TYR A 129 -4.85 -2.78 19.27
N GLU A 130 -3.90 -3.24 20.08
CA GLU A 130 -2.85 -4.17 19.67
C GLU A 130 -3.43 -5.49 19.11
N ARG A 131 -4.45 -6.05 19.76
CA ARG A 131 -5.17 -7.24 19.25
C ARG A 131 -5.98 -6.98 17.98
N CYS A 132 -6.25 -5.72 17.66
CA CYS A 132 -6.88 -5.29 16.42
C CYS A 132 -5.85 -4.84 15.38
N GLY A 133 -4.55 -5.14 15.57
CA GLY A 133 -3.50 -4.88 14.59
C GLY A 133 -2.90 -3.48 14.64
N PHE A 134 -3.23 -2.67 15.64
CA PHE A 134 -2.58 -1.39 15.85
C PHE A 134 -1.18 -1.55 16.48
N HIS A 135 -0.25 -0.71 16.08
CA HIS A 135 1.09 -0.63 16.66
C HIS A 135 1.49 0.84 16.89
N PRO A 136 2.43 1.13 17.81
CA PRO A 136 2.84 2.52 18.10
C PRO A 136 3.52 3.19 16.90
N SER A 137 3.13 4.44 16.57
CA SER A 137 3.85 5.25 15.56
C SER A 137 5.15 5.87 16.11
N GLY A 138 5.32 5.84 17.43
CA GLY A 138 6.41 6.52 18.14
C GLY A 138 6.04 7.92 18.65
N GLU A 139 4.93 8.49 18.18
CA GLU A 139 4.48 9.82 18.61
C GLU A 139 3.78 9.77 19.97
N ARG A 140 4.01 10.83 20.77
CA ARG A 140 3.47 11.00 22.12
C ARG A 140 3.07 12.46 22.32
N GLN A 141 1.96 12.70 23.01
CA GLN A 141 1.53 14.05 23.39
C GLN A 141 0.86 14.04 24.77
N PRO A 142 0.80 15.17 25.48
CA PRO A 142 -0.04 15.31 26.66
C PRO A 142 -1.52 15.22 26.27
N LEU A 143 -2.32 14.52 27.07
CA LEU A 143 -3.77 14.47 26.91
C LEU A 143 -4.33 15.90 27.10
N PRO A 144 -5.13 16.44 26.16
CA PRO A 144 -5.58 17.83 26.26
C PRO A 144 -6.42 18.18 27.50
N SER A 145 -7.21 17.22 28.01
CA SER A 145 -8.05 17.40 29.20
C SER A 145 -7.28 17.30 30.52
N ASP A 146 -6.15 16.60 30.52
CA ASP A 146 -5.24 16.48 31.67
C ASP A 146 -3.80 16.28 31.17
N THR A 147 -3.06 17.38 31.11
CA THR A 147 -1.68 17.39 30.59
C THR A 147 -0.68 16.63 31.45
N SER A 148 -1.08 16.13 32.63
CA SER A 148 -0.26 15.20 33.43
C SER A 148 -0.27 13.78 32.87
N ILE A 149 -1.25 13.44 32.02
CA ILE A 149 -1.38 12.14 31.38
C ILE A 149 -0.76 12.23 29.98
N MET A 150 0.15 11.31 29.68
CA MET A 150 0.66 11.14 28.32
C MET A 150 -0.23 10.17 27.55
N GLU A 151 -0.51 10.50 26.29
CA GLU A 151 -1.09 9.60 25.32
C GLU A 151 -0.07 9.31 24.19
N ARG A 152 -0.24 8.15 23.57
CA ARG A 152 0.58 7.72 22.43
C ARG A 152 -0.30 7.47 21.22
N ARG A 153 0.24 7.76 20.03
CA ARG A 153 -0.43 7.48 18.78
C ARG A 153 -0.18 6.03 18.38
N LEU A 154 -1.26 5.33 18.08
CA LEU A 154 -1.22 4.00 17.48
C LEU A 154 -1.77 4.09 16.05
N VAL A 155 -1.18 3.32 15.15
CA VAL A 155 -1.57 3.23 13.75
C VAL A 155 -1.83 1.79 13.35
N ARG A 156 -2.75 1.59 12.40
CA ARG A 156 -3.06 0.31 11.77
C ARG A 156 -3.25 0.56 10.29
N GLU A 157 -2.55 -0.17 9.44
CA GLU A 157 -2.86 -0.16 8.01
C GLU A 157 -4.26 -0.74 7.78
N VAL A 158 -5.11 0.05 7.13
CA VAL A 158 -6.32 -0.44 6.51
C VAL A 158 -5.91 -0.77 5.10
N GLY A 159 -5.31 -1.96 4.96
CA GLY A 159 -4.77 -2.41 3.69
C GLY A 159 -5.75 -2.11 2.55
N ARG A 160 -5.21 -1.65 1.42
CA ARG A 160 -5.97 -1.50 0.18
C ARG A 160 -6.72 -2.81 -0.04
N GLY A 161 -8.06 -2.80 0.09
CA GLY A 161 -8.89 -3.96 -0.24
C GLY A 161 -8.56 -4.47 -1.64
N LEU A 162 -8.85 -5.74 -1.92
CA LEU A 162 -8.64 -6.26 -3.27
C LEU A 162 -9.52 -5.47 -4.24
N LEU A 163 -9.04 -5.31 -5.47
CA LEU A 163 -9.86 -4.68 -6.51
C LEU A 163 -11.17 -5.45 -6.72
N ALA A 164 -11.16 -6.77 -6.55
CA ALA A 164 -12.34 -7.63 -6.62
C ALA A 164 -13.40 -7.30 -5.55
N ASP A 165 -13.01 -6.75 -4.39
CA ASP A 165 -13.97 -6.41 -3.32
C ASP A 165 -14.90 -5.25 -3.71
N ARG A 166 -14.49 -4.40 -4.66
CA ARG A 166 -15.28 -3.26 -5.14
C ARG A 166 -16.51 -3.68 -5.95
N SER A 167 -16.41 -4.82 -6.61
CA SER A 167 -17.47 -5.44 -7.39
C SER A 167 -17.26 -6.95 -7.30
N PRO A 168 -17.75 -7.59 -6.22
CA PRO A 168 -17.49 -8.99 -5.93
C PRO A 168 -17.84 -9.90 -7.11
N LEU A 169 -17.06 -10.96 -7.27
CA LEU A 169 -17.35 -12.01 -8.23
C LEU A 169 -18.69 -12.71 -7.86
N PRO A 170 -19.48 -13.17 -8.84
CA PRO A 170 -20.76 -13.82 -8.58
C PRO A 170 -20.67 -15.04 -7.66
N ASP A 171 -21.68 -15.20 -6.81
CA ASP A 171 -21.88 -16.40 -6.00
C ASP A 171 -22.05 -17.64 -6.91
N GLY A 172 -21.41 -18.76 -6.53
CA GLY A 172 -21.50 -20.03 -7.26
C GLY A 172 -20.41 -20.27 -8.32
N LEU A 173 -19.45 -19.34 -8.47
CA LEU A 173 -18.22 -19.61 -9.21
C LEU A 173 -17.41 -20.73 -8.55
N ASP A 174 -16.74 -21.53 -9.39
CA ASP A 174 -15.76 -22.50 -8.91
C ASP A 174 -14.65 -21.76 -8.12
N ALA A 175 -14.29 -22.31 -6.96
CA ALA A 175 -13.38 -21.64 -6.02
C ALA A 175 -12.00 -21.37 -6.65
N ARG A 176 -11.46 -22.33 -7.41
CA ARG A 176 -10.17 -22.17 -8.08
C ARG A 176 -10.25 -21.06 -9.13
N LEU A 177 -11.32 -21.02 -9.90
CA LEU A 177 -11.53 -19.96 -10.89
C LEU A 177 -11.71 -18.59 -10.22
N ALA A 178 -12.40 -18.52 -9.09
CA ALA A 178 -12.59 -17.28 -8.34
C ALA A 178 -11.26 -16.70 -7.83
N GLU A 179 -10.36 -17.53 -7.30
CA GLU A 179 -9.00 -17.15 -6.91
C GLU A 179 -8.19 -16.61 -8.11
N GLN A 180 -8.21 -17.34 -9.23
CA GLN A 180 -7.54 -16.91 -10.46
C GLN A 180 -8.05 -15.57 -10.98
N LEU A 181 -9.37 -15.37 -11.02
CA LEU A 181 -9.98 -14.11 -11.45
C LEU A 181 -9.66 -12.98 -10.48
N THR A 182 -9.64 -13.26 -9.18
CA THR A 182 -9.26 -12.29 -8.14
C THR A 182 -7.82 -11.80 -8.36
N PHE A 183 -6.89 -12.71 -8.63
CA PHE A 183 -5.52 -12.36 -8.98
C PHE A 183 -5.44 -11.53 -10.28
N VAL A 184 -6.12 -11.97 -11.35
CA VAL A 184 -6.13 -11.25 -12.64
C VAL A 184 -6.70 -9.84 -12.50
N ILE A 185 -7.73 -9.66 -11.67
CA ILE A 185 -8.29 -8.34 -11.35
C ILE A 185 -7.27 -7.52 -10.55
N GLU A 186 -6.63 -8.10 -9.53
CA GLU A 186 -5.70 -7.38 -8.67
C GLU A 186 -4.45 -6.89 -9.42
N ILE A 187 -3.92 -7.66 -10.37
CA ILE A 187 -2.74 -7.24 -11.15
C ILE A 187 -2.99 -6.06 -12.09
N ASP A 188 -4.25 -5.64 -12.28
CA ASP A 188 -4.56 -4.38 -12.97
C ASP A 188 -3.89 -3.18 -12.29
N ARG A 189 -3.65 -3.27 -10.98
CA ARG A 189 -2.91 -2.26 -10.20
C ARG A 189 -1.52 -1.97 -10.72
N LEU A 190 -0.85 -2.92 -11.39
CA LEU A 190 0.49 -2.72 -11.95
C LEU A 190 0.53 -1.55 -12.94
N LYS A 191 -0.57 -1.31 -13.67
CA LYS A 191 -0.69 -0.19 -14.62
C LYS A 191 -0.62 1.18 -13.96
N ALA A 192 -0.81 1.25 -12.64
CA ALA A 192 -0.79 2.48 -11.85
C ALA A 192 0.56 2.71 -11.15
N ILE A 193 1.50 1.75 -11.20
CA ILE A 193 2.84 1.92 -10.62
C ILE A 193 3.72 2.61 -11.68
N VAL A 194 4.13 3.84 -11.39
CA VAL A 194 4.79 4.73 -12.36
C VAL A 194 6.29 4.79 -12.09
N ARG A 195 7.07 4.43 -13.11
CA ARG A 195 8.54 4.43 -13.11
C ARG A 195 9.10 5.84 -13.29
N GLN A 196 10.42 5.98 -13.11
CA GLN A 196 11.12 7.22 -13.46
C GLN A 196 11.40 7.36 -14.97
N SER A 197 11.42 6.26 -15.71
CA SER A 197 11.70 6.26 -17.15
C SER A 197 10.69 7.12 -17.92
N PRO A 198 11.13 8.09 -18.74
CA PRO A 198 10.24 8.84 -19.61
C PRO A 198 9.83 8.00 -20.83
N LEU A 199 8.59 8.15 -21.29
CA LEU A 199 8.20 7.57 -22.57
C LEU A 199 8.78 8.36 -23.74
N ALA A 200 9.22 7.62 -24.77
CA ALA A 200 9.65 8.22 -26.03
C ALA A 200 8.45 8.77 -26.86
N ALA A 201 7.27 8.19 -26.69
CA ALA A 201 6.09 8.47 -27.53
C ALA A 201 5.12 9.50 -26.94
N ALA A 202 5.23 9.83 -25.65
CA ALA A 202 4.29 10.72 -24.96
C ALA A 202 4.96 11.45 -23.80
N PRO A 203 4.49 12.66 -23.43
CA PRO A 203 5.05 13.45 -22.33
C PRO A 203 4.56 12.95 -20.96
N ARG A 204 4.78 11.66 -20.68
CA ARG A 204 4.53 11.03 -19.38
C ARG A 204 5.61 10.00 -19.07
N ARG A 205 5.64 9.52 -17.83
CA ARG A 205 6.51 8.42 -17.43
C ARG A 205 5.88 7.07 -17.75
N GLU A 206 6.76 6.08 -17.84
CA GLU A 206 6.42 4.68 -18.02
C GLU A 206 5.73 4.11 -16.77
N ASN A 207 4.85 3.10 -16.92
CA ASN A 207 4.38 2.24 -15.83
C ASN A 207 4.90 0.80 -15.96
N ASP A 208 4.86 0.01 -14.88
CA ASP A 208 5.49 -1.32 -14.88
C ASP A 208 4.80 -2.33 -15.80
N ALA A 209 3.49 -2.18 -16.03
CA ALA A 209 2.75 -3.05 -16.93
C ALA A 209 3.19 -2.85 -18.40
N GLU A 210 3.36 -1.59 -18.83
CA GLU A 210 3.86 -1.29 -20.18
C GLU A 210 5.37 -1.55 -20.31
N HIS A 211 6.16 -1.39 -19.24
CA HIS A 211 7.57 -1.83 -19.19
C HIS A 211 7.67 -3.34 -19.43
N SER A 212 6.94 -4.14 -18.66
CA SER A 212 6.91 -5.61 -18.79
C SER A 212 6.47 -6.07 -20.19
N TRP A 213 5.46 -5.41 -20.78
CA TRP A 213 5.07 -5.65 -22.17
C TRP A 213 6.21 -5.34 -23.15
N HIS A 214 6.92 -4.22 -22.95
CA HIS A 214 8.03 -3.83 -23.82
C HIS A 214 9.20 -4.81 -23.70
N LEU A 215 9.51 -5.29 -22.49
CA LEU A 215 10.50 -6.35 -22.27
C LEU A 215 10.11 -7.65 -22.97
N ALA A 216 8.84 -8.05 -22.91
CA ALA A 216 8.35 -9.24 -23.62
C ALA A 216 8.56 -9.12 -25.15
N MET A 217 8.30 -7.96 -25.72
CA MET A 217 8.60 -7.70 -27.14
C MET A 217 10.10 -7.75 -27.43
N MET A 218 10.93 -7.24 -26.53
CA MET A 218 12.39 -7.33 -26.67
C MET A 218 12.88 -8.77 -26.58
N VAL A 219 12.36 -9.60 -25.68
CA VAL A 219 12.69 -11.02 -25.60
C VAL A 219 12.37 -11.74 -26.91
N LEU A 220 11.20 -11.49 -27.51
CA LEU A 220 10.82 -12.09 -28.80
C LEU A 220 11.77 -11.72 -29.94
N LEU A 221 12.23 -10.47 -29.98
CA LEU A 221 13.03 -9.94 -31.09
C LEU A 221 14.53 -10.15 -30.91
N LEU A 222 15.02 -10.11 -29.67
CA LEU A 222 16.45 -10.03 -29.35
C LEU A 222 17.03 -11.34 -28.81
N ALA A 223 16.23 -12.41 -28.68
CA ALA A 223 16.71 -13.72 -28.21
C ALA A 223 17.92 -14.25 -28.99
N GLU A 224 18.06 -13.89 -30.28
CA GLU A 224 19.22 -14.25 -31.11
C GLU A 224 20.56 -13.65 -30.62
N TYR A 225 20.50 -12.65 -29.73
CA TYR A 225 21.66 -12.03 -29.10
C TYR A 225 21.97 -12.59 -27.72
N SER A 226 21.24 -13.61 -27.25
CA SER A 226 21.58 -14.30 -26.00
C SER A 226 22.91 -15.04 -26.16
N ASP A 227 23.81 -14.89 -25.17
CA ASP A 227 25.12 -15.57 -25.21
C ASP A 227 24.99 -17.09 -25.00
N GLU A 228 23.91 -17.52 -24.34
CA GLU A 228 23.56 -18.92 -24.13
C GLU A 228 22.17 -19.22 -24.73
N PRO A 229 21.90 -20.45 -25.20
CA PRO A 229 20.57 -20.83 -25.63
C PRO A 229 19.55 -20.63 -24.51
N ILE A 230 18.39 -20.05 -24.85
CA ILE A 230 17.30 -19.79 -23.90
C ILE A 230 15.99 -20.37 -24.42
N ASP A 231 15.12 -20.82 -23.51
CA ASP A 231 13.71 -20.98 -23.82
C ASP A 231 13.02 -19.61 -23.84
N VAL A 232 12.65 -19.15 -25.04
CA VAL A 232 11.95 -17.87 -25.24
C VAL A 232 10.61 -17.84 -24.49
N GLY A 233 9.87 -18.95 -24.50
CA GLY A 233 8.59 -19.06 -23.80
C GLY A 233 8.73 -18.94 -22.29
N HIS A 234 9.77 -19.55 -21.71
CA HIS A 234 10.09 -19.41 -20.29
C HIS A 234 10.56 -17.99 -19.96
N THR A 235 11.47 -17.42 -20.76
CA THR A 235 11.99 -16.06 -20.58
C THR A 235 10.87 -15.01 -20.61
N LEU A 236 9.87 -15.19 -21.48
CA LEU A 236 8.67 -14.34 -21.52
C LEU A 236 7.90 -14.38 -20.19
N ARG A 237 7.78 -15.55 -19.56
CA ARG A 237 7.11 -15.67 -18.26
C ARG A 237 7.87 -14.93 -17.17
N LEU A 238 9.21 -14.99 -17.17
CA LEU A 238 10.03 -14.25 -16.21
C LEU A 238 9.78 -12.74 -16.31
N VAL A 239 9.87 -12.16 -17.51
CA VAL A 239 9.67 -10.70 -17.68
C VAL A 239 8.23 -10.24 -17.50
N LEU A 240 7.23 -11.11 -17.65
CA LEU A 240 5.83 -10.74 -17.36
C LEU A 240 5.51 -10.76 -15.85
N VAL A 241 6.31 -11.46 -15.06
CA VAL A 241 6.07 -11.67 -13.61
C VAL A 241 6.97 -10.79 -12.75
N HIS A 242 8.14 -10.37 -13.26
CA HIS A 242 9.20 -9.76 -12.46
C HIS A 242 8.77 -8.58 -11.57
N ASP A 243 8.02 -7.62 -12.13
CA ASP A 243 7.61 -6.41 -11.42
C ASP A 243 6.22 -6.53 -10.78
N LEU A 244 5.54 -7.70 -10.83
CA LEU A 244 4.21 -7.84 -10.23
C LEU A 244 4.20 -7.47 -8.73
N VAL A 245 5.29 -7.76 -8.02
CA VAL A 245 5.45 -7.45 -6.59
C VAL A 245 5.43 -5.94 -6.31
N GLU A 246 5.74 -5.09 -7.30
CA GLU A 246 5.73 -3.63 -7.16
C GLU A 246 4.32 -3.07 -6.94
N ILE A 247 3.26 -3.86 -7.16
CA ILE A 247 1.88 -3.52 -6.78
C ILE A 247 1.77 -3.15 -5.30
N TYR A 248 2.49 -3.86 -4.43
CA TYR A 248 2.50 -3.61 -3.00
C TYR A 248 3.84 -3.05 -2.49
N ALA A 249 4.96 -3.38 -3.15
CA ALA A 249 6.27 -2.86 -2.76
C ALA A 249 6.53 -1.43 -3.26
N GLY A 250 5.94 -1.04 -4.40
CA GLY A 250 6.25 0.18 -5.17
C GLY A 250 7.55 0.08 -5.97
N ASP A 251 7.60 0.79 -7.11
CA ASP A 251 8.83 0.92 -7.93
C ASP A 251 9.93 1.63 -7.13
N THR A 252 11.14 1.06 -7.15
CA THR A 252 12.31 1.63 -6.51
C THR A 252 13.31 2.09 -7.58
N PRO A 253 13.47 3.41 -7.80
CA PRO A 253 14.29 3.91 -8.90
C PRO A 253 15.74 3.44 -8.81
N LEU A 254 16.28 2.93 -9.92
CA LEU A 254 17.65 2.40 -9.98
C LEU A 254 18.70 3.38 -9.47
N TYR A 255 18.53 4.69 -9.66
CA TYR A 255 19.50 5.72 -9.29
C TYR A 255 19.34 6.27 -7.86
N ASP A 256 18.23 5.96 -7.17
CA ASP A 256 17.93 6.45 -5.82
C ASP A 256 18.36 5.44 -4.75
N THR A 257 19.52 5.68 -4.14
CA THR A 257 20.08 4.78 -3.12
C THR A 257 19.34 4.82 -1.78
N ALA A 258 18.60 5.90 -1.48
CA ALA A 258 17.86 6.01 -0.23
C ALA A 258 16.56 5.20 -0.28
N ALA A 259 15.90 5.17 -1.44
CA ALA A 259 14.70 4.37 -1.66
C ALA A 259 14.96 2.84 -1.65
N GLY A 260 16.21 2.40 -1.81
CA GLY A 260 16.59 0.99 -1.92
C GLY A 260 16.87 0.25 -0.60
N VAL A 261 16.86 0.93 0.56
CA VAL A 261 17.37 0.37 1.83
C VAL A 261 16.61 -0.87 2.30
N ASP A 262 15.29 -0.92 2.07
CA ASP A 262 14.38 -1.98 2.50
C ASP A 262 13.70 -2.71 1.32
N GLN A 263 14.17 -2.45 0.08
CA GLN A 263 13.50 -2.90 -1.14
C GLN A 263 13.26 -4.41 -1.15
N ARG A 264 14.27 -5.21 -0.82
CA ARG A 264 14.15 -6.66 -0.86
C ARG A 264 13.13 -7.20 0.15
N GLU A 265 13.07 -6.62 1.34
CA GLU A 265 12.11 -7.02 2.38
C GLU A 265 10.67 -6.69 1.95
N ARG A 266 10.46 -5.47 1.41
CA ARG A 266 9.18 -5.06 0.83
C ARG A 266 8.72 -5.96 -0.30
N GLU A 267 9.62 -6.28 -1.23
CA GLU A 267 9.32 -7.13 -2.38
C GLU A 267 8.99 -8.57 -1.98
N VAL A 268 9.70 -9.15 -1.00
CA VAL A 268 9.39 -10.50 -0.51
C VAL A 268 8.01 -10.52 0.16
N ALA A 269 7.72 -9.55 1.04
CA ALA A 269 6.40 -9.44 1.67
C ALA A 269 5.28 -9.22 0.62
N ALA A 270 5.56 -8.42 -0.42
CA ALA A 270 4.64 -8.20 -1.52
C ALA A 270 4.39 -9.48 -2.34
N ALA A 271 5.44 -10.27 -2.62
CA ALA A 271 5.33 -11.55 -3.32
C ALA A 271 4.47 -12.55 -2.53
N GLU A 272 4.71 -12.67 -1.23
CA GLU A 272 3.93 -13.53 -0.34
C GLU A 272 2.45 -13.14 -0.34
N LYS A 273 2.16 -11.84 -0.26
CA LYS A 273 0.79 -11.33 -0.30
C LYS A 273 0.11 -11.54 -1.66
N LEU A 274 0.78 -11.17 -2.76
CA LEU A 274 0.19 -11.15 -4.09
C LEU A 274 -0.06 -12.57 -4.63
N PHE A 275 0.93 -13.46 -4.52
CA PHE A 275 0.80 -14.81 -5.08
C PHE A 275 -0.11 -15.69 -4.24
N ALA A 276 -0.31 -15.40 -2.95
CA ALA A 276 -1.28 -16.10 -2.10
C ALA A 276 -2.75 -15.89 -2.53
N LEU A 277 -3.02 -14.98 -3.47
CA LEU A 277 -4.36 -14.84 -4.07
C LEU A 277 -4.69 -15.97 -5.06
N LEU A 278 -3.69 -16.74 -5.49
CA LEU A 278 -3.84 -17.84 -6.44
C LEU A 278 -4.02 -19.18 -5.74
N PRO A 279 -4.54 -20.19 -6.46
CA PRO A 279 -4.48 -21.57 -6.00
C PRO A 279 -3.02 -22.01 -5.73
N ASP A 280 -2.81 -22.85 -4.71
CA ASP A 280 -1.49 -23.22 -4.17
C ASP A 280 -0.45 -23.61 -5.25
N ASP A 281 -0.85 -24.39 -6.26
CA ASP A 281 0.05 -24.82 -7.35
C ASP A 281 0.50 -23.65 -8.23
N GLN A 282 -0.41 -22.71 -8.53
CA GLN A 282 -0.11 -21.54 -9.34
C GLN A 282 0.64 -20.48 -8.53
N ALA A 283 0.29 -20.31 -7.25
CA ALA A 283 1.00 -19.45 -6.32
C ALA A 283 2.48 -19.86 -6.23
N GLY A 284 2.73 -21.16 -6.00
CA GLY A 284 4.10 -21.70 -5.96
C GLY A 284 4.84 -21.55 -7.30
N HIS A 285 4.16 -21.76 -8.43
CA HIS A 285 4.79 -21.61 -9.75
C HIS A 285 5.18 -20.16 -10.07
N LEU A 286 4.28 -19.19 -9.86
CA LEU A 286 4.56 -17.77 -10.11
C LEU A 286 5.60 -17.22 -9.15
N ARG A 287 5.57 -17.64 -7.89
CA ARG A 287 6.62 -17.31 -6.92
C ARG A 287 7.99 -17.81 -7.38
N ALA A 288 8.08 -19.05 -7.86
CA ALA A 288 9.33 -19.61 -8.35
C ALA A 288 9.87 -18.87 -9.59
N LEU A 289 9.00 -18.41 -10.50
CA LEU A 289 9.41 -17.59 -11.64
C LEU A 289 9.99 -16.24 -11.18
N TRP A 290 9.35 -15.60 -10.20
CA TRP A 290 9.85 -14.35 -9.63
C TRP A 290 11.20 -14.55 -8.93
N ASP A 291 11.33 -15.59 -8.09
CA ASP A 291 12.59 -15.93 -7.43
C ASP A 291 13.71 -16.23 -8.46
N GLU A 292 13.40 -16.95 -9.55
CA GLU A 292 14.36 -17.24 -10.62
C GLU A 292 14.88 -15.97 -11.30
N PHE A 293 13.98 -15.05 -11.63
CA PHE A 293 14.34 -13.76 -12.24
C PHE A 293 15.28 -12.95 -11.32
N GLU A 294 14.99 -12.90 -10.03
CA GLU A 294 15.79 -12.15 -9.05
C GLU A 294 17.14 -12.82 -8.75
N ASP A 295 17.18 -14.16 -8.73
CA ASP A 295 18.41 -14.92 -8.50
C ASP A 295 19.41 -14.80 -9.65
N ARG A 296 18.94 -14.56 -10.89
CA ARG A 296 19.77 -14.35 -12.09
C ARG A 296 20.80 -15.45 -12.34
N ARG A 297 20.44 -16.70 -12.05
CA ARG A 297 21.33 -17.87 -12.21
C ARG A 297 21.16 -18.57 -13.55
N THR A 298 19.93 -18.71 -14.03
CA THR A 298 19.62 -19.38 -15.32
C THR A 298 19.99 -18.49 -16.50
N PRO A 299 20.29 -19.07 -17.69
CA PRO A 299 20.44 -18.30 -18.93
C PRO A 299 19.25 -17.37 -19.20
N GLU A 300 18.02 -17.87 -18.99
CA GLU A 300 16.78 -17.14 -19.17
C GLU A 300 16.69 -15.94 -18.22
N ALA A 301 16.97 -16.12 -16.92
CA ALA A 301 16.93 -15.02 -15.95
C ALA A 301 18.00 -13.96 -16.22
N ARG A 302 19.21 -14.38 -16.63
CA ARG A 302 20.28 -13.45 -17.01
C ARG A 302 19.90 -12.64 -18.25
N PHE A 303 19.33 -13.28 -19.27
CA PHE A 303 18.86 -12.60 -20.48
C PHE A 303 17.65 -11.69 -20.19
N ALA A 304 16.70 -12.13 -19.37
CA ALA A 304 15.57 -11.33 -18.92
C ALA A 304 16.02 -10.06 -18.18
N LYS A 305 16.97 -10.19 -17.24
CA LYS A 305 17.54 -9.01 -16.54
C LYS A 305 18.34 -8.12 -17.50
N ALA A 306 19.00 -8.69 -18.51
CA ALA A 306 19.66 -7.89 -19.54
C ALA A 306 18.64 -7.03 -20.31
N MET A 307 17.46 -7.55 -20.65
CA MET A 307 16.38 -6.76 -21.28
C MET A 307 15.88 -5.65 -20.36
N ASP A 308 15.58 -5.98 -19.10
CA ASP A 308 15.16 -5.01 -18.06
C ASP A 308 16.16 -3.85 -17.96
N ARG A 309 17.45 -4.15 -18.07
CA ARG A 309 18.51 -3.14 -17.92
C ARG A 309 18.77 -2.38 -19.21
N PHE A 310 18.61 -3.03 -20.36
CA PHE A 310 18.83 -2.44 -21.68
C PHE A 310 17.70 -1.48 -22.08
N GLN A 311 16.45 -1.81 -21.79
CA GLN A 311 15.30 -0.98 -22.21
C GLN A 311 15.40 0.48 -21.72
N PRO A 312 15.75 0.77 -20.44
CA PRO A 312 15.88 2.15 -19.99
C PRO A 312 17.02 2.90 -20.67
N ILE A 313 18.03 2.22 -21.22
CA ILE A 313 19.08 2.88 -22.03
C ILE A 313 18.47 3.44 -23.30
N LEU A 314 17.57 2.70 -23.96
CA LEU A 314 16.86 3.16 -25.15
C LEU A 314 15.96 4.35 -24.81
N LEU A 315 15.22 4.30 -23.70
CA LEU A 315 14.36 5.42 -23.28
C LEU A 315 15.17 6.68 -22.93
N ASN A 316 16.28 6.55 -22.20
CA ASN A 316 17.18 7.68 -21.93
C ASN A 316 17.79 8.25 -23.22
N TRP A 317 18.17 7.38 -24.16
CA TRP A 317 18.65 7.80 -25.47
C TRP A 317 17.60 8.62 -26.23
N MET A 318 16.36 8.13 -26.31
CA MET A 318 15.25 8.84 -26.96
C MET A 318 14.90 10.15 -26.27
N ALA A 319 15.06 10.20 -24.94
CA ALA A 319 14.86 11.39 -24.12
C ALA A 319 16.11 12.31 -24.03
N ARG A 320 17.15 12.05 -24.83
CA ARG A 320 18.40 12.86 -24.86
C ARG A 320 19.04 13.05 -23.49
N GLY A 321 19.06 11.99 -22.69
CA GLY A 321 19.61 11.99 -21.33
C GLY A 321 18.58 11.60 -20.29
N GLY A 322 17.33 12.03 -20.41
CA GLY A 322 16.21 11.60 -19.55
C GLY A 322 16.59 11.52 -18.06
N THR A 323 16.40 10.33 -17.47
CA THR A 323 16.77 10.03 -16.07
C THR A 323 18.26 10.21 -15.77
N TRP A 324 19.17 10.07 -16.74
CA TRP A 324 20.59 10.34 -16.49
C TRP A 324 20.82 11.79 -16.08
N GLN A 325 20.12 12.73 -16.70
CA GLN A 325 20.16 14.14 -16.33
C GLN A 325 19.37 14.41 -15.05
N THR A 326 18.19 13.78 -14.89
CA THR A 326 17.34 13.96 -13.69
C THR A 326 18.08 13.61 -12.41
N PHE A 327 18.91 12.56 -12.42
CA PHE A 327 19.66 12.09 -11.26
C PHE A 327 21.14 12.52 -11.26
N ASP A 328 21.57 13.38 -12.19
CA ASP A 328 22.95 13.87 -12.34
C ASP A 328 24.03 12.76 -12.26
N VAL A 329 23.76 11.64 -12.92
CA VAL A 329 24.67 10.48 -12.93
C VAL A 329 25.79 10.66 -13.95
N THR A 330 26.95 10.08 -13.66
CA THR A 330 28.06 10.03 -14.62
C THR A 330 27.90 8.87 -15.61
N ALA A 331 28.59 8.95 -16.75
CA ALA A 331 28.64 7.83 -17.68
C ALA A 331 29.22 6.56 -17.03
N ASP A 332 30.14 6.70 -16.08
CA ASP A 332 30.70 5.57 -15.34
C ASP A 332 29.68 4.96 -14.36
N ASP A 333 28.84 5.77 -13.71
CA ASP A 333 27.72 5.28 -12.89
C ASP A 333 26.74 4.47 -13.74
N VAL A 334 26.38 4.98 -14.92
CA VAL A 334 25.49 4.27 -15.85
C VAL A 334 26.14 2.97 -16.29
N ARG A 335 27.43 2.98 -16.69
CA ARG A 335 28.14 1.77 -17.11
C ARG A 335 28.17 0.73 -15.99
N ALA A 336 28.49 1.14 -14.77
CA ALA A 336 28.56 0.25 -13.61
C ALA A 336 27.20 -0.39 -13.32
N ARG A 337 26.12 0.39 -13.26
CA ARG A 337 24.77 -0.13 -12.95
C ARG A 337 24.14 -0.94 -14.08
N LYS A 338 24.61 -0.76 -15.32
CA LYS A 338 24.10 -1.47 -16.51
C LYS A 338 25.00 -2.61 -16.99
N ALA A 339 26.16 -2.82 -16.37
CA ALA A 339 27.12 -3.87 -16.75
C ALA A 339 26.51 -5.28 -16.75
N VAL A 340 25.51 -5.53 -15.90
CA VAL A 340 24.73 -6.78 -15.83
C VAL A 340 24.10 -7.20 -17.16
N ILE A 341 23.91 -6.28 -18.12
CA ILE A 341 23.46 -6.63 -19.48
C ILE A 341 24.43 -7.65 -20.11
N GLY A 342 25.72 -7.52 -19.82
CA GLY A 342 26.76 -8.41 -20.32
C GLY A 342 26.71 -9.84 -19.76
N ASP A 343 25.96 -10.08 -18.67
CA ASP A 343 25.79 -11.42 -18.10
C ASP A 343 24.83 -12.29 -18.93
N GLY A 344 23.95 -11.67 -19.72
CA GLY A 344 23.02 -12.33 -20.63
C GLY A 344 23.32 -12.09 -22.11
N SER A 345 23.97 -10.97 -22.47
CA SER A 345 24.34 -10.66 -23.85
C SER A 345 25.51 -9.69 -23.95
N ALA A 346 26.68 -10.20 -24.32
CA ALA A 346 27.86 -9.39 -24.63
C ALA A 346 27.60 -8.45 -25.82
N ALA A 347 26.82 -8.89 -26.81
CA ALA A 347 26.47 -8.10 -27.99
C ALA A 347 25.61 -6.87 -27.64
N LEU A 348 24.55 -7.06 -26.86
CA LEU A 348 23.69 -5.96 -26.42
C LEU A 348 24.41 -5.04 -25.43
N TRP A 349 25.28 -5.58 -24.58
CA TRP A 349 26.11 -4.75 -23.71
C TRP A 349 27.07 -3.85 -24.50
N LYS A 350 27.68 -4.37 -25.57
CA LYS A 350 28.49 -3.55 -26.48
C LYS A 350 27.66 -2.42 -27.12
N ALA A 351 26.44 -2.71 -27.57
CA ALA A 351 25.54 -1.70 -28.11
C ALA A 351 25.14 -0.64 -27.07
N ALA A 352 24.80 -1.07 -25.85
CA ALA A 352 24.50 -0.19 -24.73
C ALA A 352 25.65 0.79 -24.44
N ARG A 353 26.89 0.29 -24.39
CA ARG A 353 28.07 1.13 -24.21
C ARG A 353 28.23 2.16 -25.32
N GLN A 354 28.00 1.80 -26.58
CA GLN A 354 28.06 2.75 -27.68
C GLN A 354 27.03 3.88 -27.53
N LEU A 355 25.80 3.57 -27.08
CA LEU A 355 24.77 4.59 -26.79
C LEU A 355 25.17 5.50 -25.62
N ILE A 356 25.75 4.93 -24.55
CA ILE A 356 26.23 5.70 -23.39
C ILE A 356 27.39 6.62 -23.78
N ASP A 357 28.39 6.08 -24.49
CA ASP A 357 29.57 6.83 -24.92
C ASP A 357 29.19 8.00 -25.85
N GLU A 358 28.24 7.77 -26.76
CA GLU A 358 27.71 8.84 -27.62
C GLU A 358 26.85 9.84 -26.84
N GLY A 359 26.05 9.37 -25.88
CA GLY A 359 25.33 10.25 -24.95
C GLY A 359 26.28 11.17 -24.18
N GLN A 360 27.41 10.64 -23.71
CA GLN A 360 28.43 11.42 -23.01
C GLN A 360 29.06 12.47 -23.94
N ARG A 361 29.44 12.09 -25.17
CA ARG A 361 29.97 13.04 -26.16
C ARG A 361 28.98 14.16 -26.52
N ARG A 362 27.67 13.90 -26.43
CA ARG A 362 26.60 14.88 -26.66
C ARG A 362 26.22 15.69 -25.42
N GLY A 363 26.81 15.41 -24.26
CA GLY A 363 26.47 16.07 -22.98
C GLY A 363 25.11 15.65 -22.41
N TRP A 364 24.59 14.49 -22.81
CA TRP A 364 23.33 13.92 -22.28
C TRP A 364 23.53 13.17 -20.96
N VAL A 365 24.78 12.83 -20.65
CA VAL A 365 25.24 12.25 -19.39
C VAL A 365 26.63 12.84 -19.09
N ARG A 366 26.94 13.05 -17.81
CA ARG A 366 28.15 13.74 -17.36
C ARG A 366 29.41 12.88 -17.53
#